data_AF-A0A1Q7CQG8-F1
#
_entry.id   AF-A0A1Q7CQG8-F1
#
_cell.length_a   1.000
_cell.length_b   1.000
_cell.length_c   1.000
_cell.angle_alpha   90.00
_cell.angle_beta   90.00
_cell.angle_gamma   90.00
#
_symmetry.space_group_name_H-M   'P 1'
#
loop_
_entity.id
_entity.type
_entity.pdbx_description
1 polymer ?
#
loop_
_entity_poly.entity_id
_entity_poly.type
_entity_poly.pdbx_seq_one_letter_code
_entity_poly.pdbx_strand_id
1 'polypeptide(L)' 'MRFPFTFLGIMALAIGLWVVVYLSTHPELDASSRGIAIGTVIGAWAFGVYVIIRRLRRGPQH' A
#
# COMPACT_ATOMS: atom_id res chain seq x y z
N MET A 1 -4.66 -20.20 10.46
CA MET A 1 -5.30 -18.97 9.96
C MET A 1 -4.23 -17.93 9.54
N ARG A 2 -3.66 -18.03 8.33
CA ARG A 2 -2.62 -17.12 7.78
C ARG A 2 -3.16 -16.12 6.74
N PHE A 3 -4.48 -16.10 6.57
CA PHE A 3 -5.21 -15.38 5.53
C PHE A 3 -5.26 -13.84 5.67
N PRO A 4 -5.28 -13.21 6.87
CA PRO A 4 -5.51 -11.77 6.95
C PRO A 4 -4.30 -10.93 6.52
N PHE A 5 -3.07 -11.36 6.81
CA PHE A 5 -1.90 -10.49 6.61
C PHE A 5 -1.57 -10.24 5.15
N THR A 6 -1.55 -11.27 4.30
CA THR A 6 -1.31 -11.07 2.86
C THR A 6 -2.45 -10.34 2.18
N PHE A 7 -3.69 -10.61 2.59
CA PHE A 7 -4.85 -9.85 2.12
C PHE A 7 -4.69 -8.36 2.44
N LEU A 8 -4.34 -8.01 3.69
CA LEU A 8 -4.06 -6.63 4.09
C LEU A 8 -2.93 -6.00 3.26
N GLY A 9 -1.87 -6.76 2.94
CA GLY A 9 -0.80 -6.27 2.08
C GLY A 9 -1.26 -5.96 0.65
N ILE A 10 -2.08 -6.83 0.06
CA ILE A 10 -2.66 -6.60 -1.28
C ILE A 10 -3.63 -5.41 -1.26
N MET A 11 -4.48 -5.31 -0.23
CA MET A 11 -5.39 -4.18 -0.07
C MET A 11 -4.63 -2.87 0.11
N ALA A 12 -3.54 -2.86 0.88
CA ALA A 12 -2.70 -1.67 1.04
C ALA A 12 -2.08 -1.20 -0.29
N LEU A 13 -1.66 -2.14 -1.16
CA LEU A 13 -1.19 -1.81 -2.50
C LEU A 13 -2.30 -1.24 -3.39
N ALA A 14 -3.47 -1.89 -3.40
CA ALA A 14 -4.62 -1.46 -4.18
C ALA A 14 -5.13 -0.07 -3.76
N ILE A 15 -5.21 0.19 -2.46
CA ILE A 15 -5.60 1.49 -1.91
C ILE A 15 -4.56 2.55 -2.28
N GLY A 16 -3.27 2.26 -2.13
CA GLY A 16 -2.21 3.20 -2.52
C GLY A 16 -2.26 3.54 -4.01
N LEU A 17 -2.54 2.55 -4.87
CA LEU A 17 -2.73 2.77 -6.31
C LEU A 17 -3.94 3.67 -6.59
N TRP A 18 -5.06 3.41 -5.92
CA TRP A 18 -6.26 4.23 -6.05
C TRP A 18 -6.01 5.68 -5.63
N VAL A 19 -5.29 5.92 -4.53
CA VAL A 19 -4.94 7.27 -4.07
C VAL A 19 -4.04 7.99 -5.09
N VAL A 20 -3.09 7.28 -5.72
CA VAL A 20 -2.26 7.87 -6.79
C VAL A 20 -3.11 8.30 -7.98
N VAL A 21 -4.08 7.47 -8.39
CA VAL A 21 -5.04 7.81 -9.45
C VAL A 21 -5.93 8.99 -9.05
N TYR A 22 -6.34 9.06 -7.79
CA TYR A 22 -7.12 10.20 -7.27
C TYR A 22 -6.32 11.50 -7.35
N LEU A 23 -5.07 11.49 -6.89
CA LEU A 23 -4.20 12.67 -6.94
C LEU A 23 -3.83 13.09 -8.37
N SER A 24 -3.76 12.15 -9.32
CA SER A 24 -3.50 12.49 -10.73
C SER A 24 -4.72 13.07 -11.45
N THR A 25 -5.93 12.74 -10.98
CA THR A 25 -7.19 13.26 -11.52
C THR A 25 -7.66 14.54 -10.84
N HIS A 26 -7.11 14.87 -9.67
CA HIS A 26 -7.42 16.09 -8.90
C HIS A 26 -6.15 16.90 -8.57
N PRO A 27 -5.46 17.47 -9.58
CA PRO A 27 -4.24 18.24 -9.37
C PRO A 27 -4.43 19.54 -8.57
N GLU A 28 -5.67 20.03 -8.46
CA GLU A 28 -6.06 21.25 -7.73
C GLU A 28 -6.11 21.09 -6.20
N LEU A 29 -5.82 19.90 -5.65
CA LEU A 29 -5.76 19.69 -4.21
C LEU A 29 -4.70 20.59 -3.54
N ASP A 30 -5.07 21.11 -2.37
CA ASP A 30 -4.16 21.86 -1.51
C ASP A 30 -2.88 21.07 -1.18
N ALA A 31 -1.75 21.79 -1.13
CA ALA A 31 -0.43 21.21 -0.97
C ALA A 31 -0.30 20.38 0.31
N SER A 32 -0.96 20.78 1.40
CA SER A 32 -0.93 20.05 2.67
C SER A 32 -1.61 18.68 2.55
N SER A 33 -2.80 18.65 1.94
CA SER A 33 -3.60 17.43 1.74
C SER A 33 -2.88 16.47 0.80
N ARG A 34 -2.28 17.01 -0.27
CA ARG A 34 -1.47 16.22 -1.21
C ARG A 34 -0.24 15.61 -0.55
N GLY A 35 0.46 16.37 0.30
CA GLY A 35 1.64 15.88 1.03
C GLY A 35 1.30 14.71 1.96
N ILE A 36 0.21 14.83 2.72
CA ILE A 36 -0.27 13.75 3.60
C ILE A 36 -0.63 12.51 2.79
N ALA A 37 -1.40 12.69 1.71
CA ALA A 37 -1.81 11.59 0.85
C ALA A 37 -0.62 10.82 0.24
N ILE A 38 0.41 11.54 -0.23
CA ILE A 38 1.64 10.93 -0.75
C ILE A 38 2.36 10.14 0.36
N GLY A 39 2.49 10.71 1.55
CA GLY A 39 3.12 10.02 2.69
C GLY A 39 2.40 8.72 3.06
N THR A 40 1.05 8.75 3.05
CA THR A 40 0.22 7.57 3.28
C THR A 40 0.42 6.51 2.20
N VAL A 41 0.47 6.89 0.91
CA VAL A 41 0.72 5.95 -0.20
C VAL A 41 2.06 5.24 -0.02
N ILE A 42 3.13 5.99 0.29
CA ILE A 42 4.47 5.42 0.48
C ILE A 42 4.45 4.41 1.63
N GLY A 43 3.82 4.75 2.76
CA GLY A 43 3.69 3.85 3.91
C GLY A 43 2.88 2.58 3.60
N ALA A 44 1.74 2.74 2.92
CA ALA A 44 0.88 1.63 2.52
C ALA A 44 1.59 0.67 1.56
N TRP A 45 2.31 1.21 0.57
CA TRP A 45 3.07 0.41 -0.38
C TRP A 45 4.27 -0.27 0.26
N ALA A 46 5.04 0.44 1.10
CA ALA A 46 6.13 -0.17 1.87
C ALA A 46 5.63 -1.34 2.72
N PHE A 47 4.49 -1.18 3.40
CA PHE A 47 3.86 -2.24 4.17
C PHE A 47 3.40 -3.41 3.29
N GLY A 48 2.68 -3.14 2.21
CA GLY A 48 2.18 -4.16 1.30
C GLY A 48 3.31 -4.99 0.67
N VAL A 49 4.35 -4.32 0.17
CA VAL A 49 5.56 -4.96 -0.36
C VAL A 49 6.27 -5.77 0.73
N TYR A 50 6.46 -5.21 1.92
CA TYR A 50 7.09 -5.90 3.04
C TYR A 50 6.38 -7.21 3.39
N VAL A 51 5.05 -7.19 3.49
CA VAL A 51 4.28 -8.39 3.83
C VAL A 51 4.37 -9.46 2.75
N ILE A 52 4.35 -9.07 1.48
CA ILE A 52 4.51 -9.99 0.35
C ILE A 52 5.91 -10.62 0.37
N ILE A 53 6.97 -9.81 0.48
CA ILE A 53 8.36 -10.29 0.56
C ILE A 53 8.54 -11.22 1.76
N ARG A 54 8.02 -10.83 2.92
CA ARG A 54 8.08 -11.65 4.15
C ARG A 54 7.39 -13.01 3.95
N ARG A 55 6.28 -13.05 3.22
CA ARG A 55 5.59 -14.31 2.90
C ARG A 55 6.44 -15.17 1.97
N LEU A 56 6.98 -14.61 0.90
CA LEU A 56 7.81 -15.33 -0.06
C LEU A 56 9.08 -15.90 0.59
N ARG A 57 9.71 -15.14 1.50
CA ARG A 57 10.90 -15.58 2.24
C ARG A 57 10.61 -16.65 3.30
N ARG A 58 9.40 -16.72 3.84
CA ARG A 58 8.96 -17.76 4.77
C ARG A 58 8.36 -18.96 4.03
N GLY A 59 8.98 -19.35 2.90
CA GLY A 59 8.60 -20.49 2.07
C GLY A 59 8.32 -21.77 2.88
N PRO A 60 7.56 -22.72 2.32
CA PRO A 60 6.91 -23.80 3.06
C PRO A 60 7.92 -24.47 4.00
N GLN A 61 7.62 -24.41 5.30
CA GLN A 61 8.28 -25.25 6.30
C GLN A 61 7.91 -26.69 5.93
N HIS A 62 8.72 -27.31 5.07
CA HIS A 62 8.76 -28.75 4.85
C HIS A 62 9.72 -29.37 5.86
#